data_AF-Q7VJ56-F1
#
_entry.id   AF-Q7VJ56-F1
#
_cell.length_a   1.000
_cell.length_b   1.000
_cell.length_c   1.000
_cell.angle_alpha   90.00
_cell.angle_beta   90.00
_cell.angle_gamma   90.00
#
_symmetry.space_group_name_H-M   'P 1'
#
loop_
_entity.id
_entity.type
_entity.pdbx_description
1 polymer ?
#
loop_
_entity_poly.entity_id
_entity_poly.type
_entity_poly.pdbx_seq_one_letter_code
_entity_poly.pdbx_strand_id
1 'polypeptide(L)'
;MLAIILFVVIPLVLFFYFKYNIGSIIVILFFLSIFYYTPYSFYLEPSYWQFRNMCKLNELPNDENKYNKILSYFDTDLESLDWEELNGKVDTMSEQQYFYSPNKIEYKFFIGKIKNSRYSMTASFYSNEKILRKDNITLAIILGRWHTKRFYPDGNEGSGFYWSEGRLGCSDISEYNMNPKEANNAK
;
A
#
# COMPACT_ATOMS: atom_id res chain seq x y z
N MET A 1 -11.33 -11.79 -17.36
CA MET A 1 -12.01 -12.86 -18.13
C MET A 1 -11.34 -14.21 -17.96
N LEU A 2 -10.04 -14.37 -18.27
CA LEU A 2 -9.32 -15.65 -18.13
C LEU A 2 -9.40 -16.28 -16.72
N ALA A 3 -9.24 -15.49 -15.66
CA ALA A 3 -9.35 -15.98 -14.29
C ALA A 3 -10.76 -16.49 -13.93
N ILE A 4 -11.81 -15.83 -14.43
CA ILE A 4 -13.21 -16.25 -14.17
C ILE A 4 -13.47 -17.59 -14.86
N ILE A 5 -12.97 -17.77 -16.08
CA ILE A 5 -13.11 -19.03 -16.82
C ILE A 5 -12.38 -20.17 -16.08
N LEU A 6 -11.14 -19.94 -15.64
CA LEU A 6 -10.31 -20.95 -14.98
C LEU A 6 -10.81 -21.35 -13.58
N PHE A 7 -11.25 -20.39 -12.78
CA PHE A 7 -11.58 -20.61 -11.37
C PHE A 7 -13.07 -20.77 -11.08
N VAL A 8 -13.95 -20.42 -12.02
CA VAL A 8 -15.41 -20.54 -11.84
C VAL A 8 -16.01 -21.50 -12.84
N VAL A 9 -15.73 -21.33 -14.14
CA VAL A 9 -16.40 -22.13 -15.18
C VAL A 9 -15.88 -23.57 -15.21
N ILE A 10 -14.56 -23.78 -15.18
CA ILE A 10 -13.97 -25.13 -15.21
C ILE A 10 -14.40 -25.97 -13.98
N PRO A 11 -14.32 -25.48 -12.73
CA PRO A 11 -14.76 -26.24 -11.56
C PRO A 11 -16.26 -26.56 -11.61
N LEU A 12 -17.08 -25.64 -12.11
CA LEU A 12 -18.52 -25.83 -12.24
C LEU A 12 -18.86 -26.91 -13.28
N VAL A 13 -18.16 -26.94 -14.41
CA VAL A 13 -18.31 -28.01 -15.42
C VAL A 13 -17.84 -29.37 -14.87
N LEU A 14 -16.69 -29.41 -14.18
CA LEU A 14 -16.20 -30.63 -13.53
C LEU A 14 -17.18 -31.13 -12.45
N PHE A 15 -17.81 -30.21 -11.71
CA PHE A 15 -18.83 -30.53 -10.71
C PHE A 15 -20.05 -31.24 -11.32
N PHE A 16 -20.57 -30.75 -12.46
CA PHE A 16 -21.66 -31.41 -13.17
C PHE A 16 -21.22 -32.73 -13.82
N TYR A 17 -19.98 -32.82 -14.27
CA TYR A 17 -19.44 -34.02 -14.92
C TYR A 17 -19.26 -35.20 -13.95
N PHE A 18 -18.80 -34.95 -12.72
CA PHE A 18 -18.43 -36.03 -11.77
C PHE A 18 -19.59 -36.67 -10.98
N LYS A 19 -20.86 -36.27 -11.19
CA LYS A 19 -22.08 -36.88 -10.62
C LYS A 19 -21.93 -37.30 -9.14
N TYR A 20 -22.13 -36.35 -8.21
CA TYR A 20 -22.19 -36.51 -6.73
C TYR A 20 -21.62 -37.83 -6.16
N ASN A 21 -20.31 -38.00 -6.25
CA ASN A 21 -19.58 -39.07 -5.57
C ASN A 21 -18.53 -38.46 -4.62
N ILE A 22 -17.94 -39.27 -3.73
CA ILE A 22 -16.87 -38.83 -2.80
C ILE A 22 -15.74 -38.09 -3.53
N GLY A 23 -15.38 -38.54 -4.74
CA GLY A 23 -14.39 -37.85 -5.58
C GLY A 23 -14.78 -36.42 -5.96
N SER A 24 -16.06 -36.15 -6.21
CA SER A 24 -16.56 -34.80 -6.51
C SER A 24 -16.39 -33.85 -5.31
N ILE A 25 -16.61 -34.34 -4.08
CA ILE A 25 -16.48 -33.55 -2.85
C ILE A 25 -15.02 -33.15 -2.62
N ILE A 26 -14.08 -34.07 -2.84
CA ILE A 26 -12.64 -33.81 -2.69
C ILE A 26 -12.18 -32.73 -3.68
N VAL A 27 -12.63 -32.79 -4.93
CA VAL A 27 -12.30 -31.80 -5.95
C VAL A 27 -12.81 -30.41 -5.55
N ILE A 28 -14.03 -30.30 -5.01
CA ILE A 28 -14.58 -29.02 -4.53
C ILE A 28 -13.75 -28.47 -3.36
N LEU A 29 -13.41 -29.31 -2.38
CA LEU A 29 -12.60 -28.90 -1.23
C LEU A 29 -11.20 -28.44 -1.65
N PHE A 30 -10.61 -29.09 -2.65
CA PHE A 30 -9.33 -28.70 -3.23
C PHE A 30 -9.42 -27.35 -3.97
N PHE A 31 -10.49 -27.08 -4.72
CA PHE A 31 -10.69 -25.78 -5.33
C PHE A 31 -10.97 -24.67 -4.30
N LEU A 32 -11.76 -24.96 -3.26
CA LEU A 32 -12.00 -24.03 -2.16
C LEU A 32 -10.71 -23.71 -1.40
N SER A 33 -9.83 -24.69 -1.19
CA SER A 33 -8.53 -24.45 -0.57
C SER A 33 -7.63 -23.60 -1.47
N ILE A 34 -7.53 -23.89 -2.77
CA ILE A 34 -6.82 -23.04 -3.72
C ILE A 34 -7.39 -21.62 -3.69
N PHE A 35 -8.71 -21.45 -3.71
CA PHE A 35 -9.32 -20.13 -3.72
C PHE A 35 -9.07 -19.35 -2.43
N TYR A 36 -9.09 -20.04 -1.27
CA TYR A 36 -8.78 -19.46 0.03
C TYR A 36 -7.31 -19.04 0.15
N TYR A 37 -6.38 -19.88 -0.33
CA TYR A 37 -4.94 -19.66 -0.19
C TYR A 37 -4.33 -18.84 -1.34
N THR A 38 -4.92 -18.82 -2.53
CA THR A 38 -4.40 -18.02 -3.64
C THR A 38 -4.84 -16.56 -3.52
N PRO A 39 -3.94 -15.58 -3.72
CA PRO A 39 -4.22 -14.14 -3.51
C PRO A 39 -5.22 -13.55 -4.52
N TYR A 40 -5.81 -14.38 -5.40
CA TYR A 40 -6.65 -13.92 -6.49
C TYR A 40 -7.89 -13.15 -6.06
N SER A 41 -8.43 -13.45 -4.86
CA SER A 41 -9.63 -12.75 -4.35
C SER A 41 -9.40 -11.25 -4.15
N PHE A 42 -8.16 -10.79 -3.90
CA PHE A 42 -7.89 -9.35 -3.73
C PHE A 42 -8.09 -8.58 -5.02
N TYR A 43 -7.69 -9.14 -6.16
CA TYR A 43 -7.81 -8.46 -7.46
C TYR A 43 -9.26 -8.25 -7.90
N LEU A 44 -10.21 -8.93 -7.26
CA LEU A 44 -11.64 -8.78 -7.50
C LEU A 44 -12.24 -7.63 -6.67
N GLU A 45 -11.56 -7.14 -5.63
CA GLU A 45 -12.04 -6.05 -4.79
C GLU A 45 -11.62 -4.68 -5.35
N PRO A 46 -12.55 -3.75 -5.64
CA PRO A 46 -12.21 -2.42 -6.15
C PRO A 46 -11.29 -1.62 -5.22
N SER A 47 -11.47 -1.76 -3.91
CA SER A 47 -10.66 -1.08 -2.89
C SER A 47 -9.21 -1.55 -2.90
N TYR A 48 -8.92 -2.79 -3.34
CA TYR A 48 -7.55 -3.27 -3.51
C TYR A 48 -6.85 -2.53 -4.65
N TRP A 49 -7.55 -2.27 -5.75
CA TRP A 49 -7.00 -1.50 -6.86
C TRP A 49 -6.73 -0.04 -6.48
N GLN A 50 -7.62 0.57 -5.69
CA GLN A 50 -7.38 1.91 -5.13
C GLN A 50 -6.12 1.92 -4.26
N PHE A 51 -6.02 0.97 -3.31
CA PHE A 51 -4.84 0.78 -2.47
C PHE A 51 -3.55 0.62 -3.30
N ARG A 52 -3.57 -0.30 -4.28
CA ARG A 52 -2.43 -0.57 -5.16
C ARG A 52 -2.02 0.66 -5.96
N ASN A 53 -2.97 1.39 -6.52
CA ASN A 53 -2.68 2.58 -7.32
C ASN A 53 -2.05 3.70 -6.48
N MET A 54 -2.50 3.87 -5.23
CA MET A 54 -1.85 4.78 -4.28
C MET A 54 -0.40 4.35 -4.00
N CYS A 55 -0.14 3.07 -3.71
CA CYS A 55 1.21 2.58 -3.47
C CYS A 55 2.13 2.80 -4.68
N LYS A 56 1.63 2.56 -5.90
CA LYS A 56 2.39 2.76 -7.14
C LYS A 56 2.86 4.19 -7.38
N LEU A 57 2.25 5.19 -6.74
CA LEU A 57 2.78 6.56 -6.83
C LEU A 57 4.19 6.68 -6.24
N ASN A 58 4.59 5.75 -5.37
CA ASN A 58 5.93 5.73 -4.80
C ASN A 58 7.04 5.47 -5.84
N GLU A 59 6.72 4.78 -6.94
CA GLU A 59 7.66 4.49 -8.03
C GLU A 59 7.97 5.74 -8.86
N LEU A 60 7.07 6.73 -8.85
CA LEU A 60 7.22 7.94 -9.63
C LEU A 60 8.43 8.77 -9.16
N PRO A 61 9.09 9.51 -10.07
CA PRO A 61 10.09 10.51 -9.72
C PRO A 61 9.55 11.53 -8.72
N ASN A 62 10.41 12.03 -7.84
CA ASN A 62 10.05 13.04 -6.85
C ASN A 62 9.96 14.42 -7.51
N ASP A 63 8.82 14.69 -8.14
CA ASP A 63 8.50 15.93 -8.85
C ASP A 63 7.11 16.47 -8.48
N GLU A 64 6.76 17.65 -8.99
CA GLU A 64 5.45 18.27 -8.74
C GLU A 64 4.28 17.40 -9.20
N ASN A 65 4.45 16.62 -10.26
CA ASN A 65 3.42 15.73 -10.78
C ASN A 65 3.13 14.59 -9.79
N LYS A 66 4.15 13.95 -9.22
CA LYS A 66 3.97 12.97 -8.14
C LYS A 66 3.30 13.62 -6.93
N TYR A 67 3.77 14.79 -6.51
CA TYR A 67 3.25 15.47 -5.32
C TYR A 67 1.77 15.81 -5.48
N ASN A 68 1.37 16.41 -6.60
CA ASN A 68 -0.03 16.71 -6.88
C ASN A 68 -0.90 15.45 -7.01
N LYS A 69 -0.38 14.34 -7.55
CA LYS A 69 -1.10 13.05 -7.57
C LYS A 69 -1.31 12.45 -6.18
N ILE A 70 -0.37 12.67 -5.25
CA ILE A 70 -0.53 12.23 -3.86
C ILE A 70 -1.56 13.13 -3.17
N LEU A 71 -1.44 14.45 -3.33
CA LEU A 71 -2.30 15.45 -2.71
C LEU A 71 -3.75 15.38 -3.21
N SER A 72 -3.98 14.99 -4.46
CA SER A 72 -5.34 14.88 -5.01
C SER A 72 -6.20 13.82 -4.30
N TYR A 73 -5.60 12.84 -3.62
CA TYR A 73 -6.34 11.91 -2.75
C TYR A 73 -6.85 12.55 -1.45
N PHE A 74 -6.42 13.77 -1.15
CA PHE A 74 -6.82 14.59 -0.01
C PHE A 74 -7.54 15.87 -0.46
N ASP A 75 -8.06 15.89 -1.70
CA ASP A 75 -8.80 17.01 -2.28
C ASP A 75 -8.02 18.34 -2.27
N THR A 76 -6.70 18.27 -2.43
CA THR A 76 -5.79 19.42 -2.47
C THR A 76 -4.70 19.23 -3.54
N ASP A 77 -3.92 20.28 -3.79
CA ASP A 77 -2.70 20.25 -4.61
C ASP A 77 -1.63 21.16 -3.97
N LEU A 78 -0.45 21.27 -4.58
CA LEU A 78 0.64 22.09 -4.05
C LEU A 78 0.30 23.59 -3.98
N GLU A 79 -0.64 24.09 -4.79
CA GLU A 79 -1.01 25.51 -4.84
C GLU A 79 -2.01 25.86 -3.74
N SER A 80 -2.92 24.94 -3.46
CA SER A 80 -3.97 25.05 -2.44
C SER A 80 -3.58 24.51 -1.06
N LEU A 81 -2.43 23.84 -0.94
CA LEU A 81 -1.95 23.25 0.29
C LEU A 81 -1.82 24.31 1.40
N ASP A 82 -2.39 24.01 2.57
CA ASP A 82 -2.19 24.82 3.77
C ASP A 82 -0.78 24.56 4.35
N TRP A 83 0.18 25.36 3.90
CA TRP A 83 1.57 25.27 4.33
C TRP A 83 1.75 25.61 5.81
N GLU A 84 0.89 26.48 6.38
CA GLU A 84 0.98 26.86 7.79
C GLU A 84 0.55 25.69 8.69
N GLU A 85 -0.59 25.07 8.38
CA GLU A 85 -1.07 23.88 9.09
C GLU A 85 -0.05 22.72 8.98
N LEU A 86 0.49 22.49 7.78
CA LEU A 86 1.44 21.42 7.54
C LEU A 86 2.75 21.62 8.31
N ASN A 87 3.29 22.85 8.32
CA ASN A 87 4.50 23.19 9.07
C ASN A 87 4.29 23.16 10.58
N GLY A 88 3.06 23.40 11.06
CA GLY A 88 2.70 23.24 12.47
C GLY A 88 2.76 21.79 12.98
N LYS A 89 2.81 20.80 12.08
CA LYS A 89 2.82 19.35 12.38
C LYS A 89 4.14 18.66 11.97
N VAL A 90 5.24 19.41 11.94
CA VAL A 90 6.56 18.87 11.56
C VAL A 90 7.11 17.89 12.60
N ASP A 91 7.58 16.74 12.12
CA ASP A 91 8.30 15.74 12.91
C ASP A 91 9.79 15.76 12.55
N THR A 92 10.67 15.94 13.53
CA THR A 92 12.12 15.68 13.36
C THR A 92 12.37 14.18 13.30
N MET A 93 13.12 13.75 12.28
CA MET A 93 13.40 12.34 12.07
C MET A 93 14.58 11.85 12.89
N SER A 94 14.47 10.61 13.36
CA SER A 94 15.55 9.91 14.06
C SER A 94 16.36 9.05 13.09
N GLU A 95 17.65 8.86 13.38
CA GLU A 95 18.56 8.10 12.52
C GLU A 95 18.14 6.64 12.29
N GLN A 96 17.36 6.06 13.20
CA GLN A 96 16.84 4.69 13.09
C GLN A 96 15.60 4.59 12.18
N GLN A 97 15.03 5.71 11.74
CA GLN A 97 13.87 5.67 10.86
C GLN A 97 14.28 5.31 9.42
N TYR A 98 13.50 4.43 8.81
CA TYR A 98 13.82 3.82 7.50
C TYR A 98 14.12 4.83 6.38
N PHE A 99 13.45 5.98 6.35
CA PHE A 99 13.64 6.99 5.31
C PHE A 99 14.64 8.09 5.69
N TYR A 100 15.21 8.05 6.89
CA TYR A 100 16.17 9.07 7.31
C TYR A 100 17.41 9.03 6.41
N SER A 101 17.87 10.22 6.01
CA SER A 101 19.13 10.37 5.28
C SER A 101 19.76 11.71 5.66
N PRO A 102 20.99 11.71 6.21
CA PRO A 102 21.61 12.94 6.70
C PRO A 102 21.75 13.97 5.57
N ASN A 103 21.43 15.23 5.87
CA ASN A 103 21.41 16.38 4.95
C ASN A 103 20.41 16.27 3.78
N LYS A 104 19.56 15.25 3.74
CA LYS A 104 18.57 15.04 2.67
C LYS A 104 17.15 14.88 3.20
N ILE A 105 16.98 14.05 4.22
CA ILE A 105 15.69 13.70 4.81
C ILE A 105 15.87 13.71 6.33
N GLU A 106 15.56 14.85 6.93
CA GLU A 106 15.70 15.11 8.37
C GLU A 106 14.36 15.48 9.02
N TYR A 107 13.42 15.96 8.22
CA TYR A 107 12.09 16.39 8.67
C TYR A 107 11.03 15.70 7.85
N LYS A 108 9.95 15.34 8.54
CA LYS A 108 8.77 14.71 7.97
C LYS A 108 7.56 15.60 8.23
N PHE A 109 6.75 15.77 7.19
CA PHE A 109 5.55 16.58 7.20
C PHE A 109 4.36 15.69 6.86
N PHE A 110 3.48 15.46 7.83
CA PHE A 110 2.33 14.58 7.67
C PHE A 110 1.21 15.30 6.91
N ILE A 111 0.90 14.81 5.73
CA ILE A 111 -0.17 15.36 4.88
C ILE A 111 -1.53 14.89 5.41
N GLY A 112 -1.69 13.58 5.56
CA GLY A 112 -2.98 13.02 5.92
C GLY A 112 -3.01 11.51 5.95
N LYS A 113 -4.14 10.98 6.42
CA LYS A 113 -4.43 9.56 6.50
C LYS A 113 -5.77 9.25 5.86
N ILE A 114 -5.78 8.26 4.99
CA ILE A 114 -7.00 7.69 4.41
C ILE A 114 -7.23 6.33 5.08
N LYS A 115 -8.44 6.09 5.57
CA LYS A 115 -8.80 4.81 6.17
C LYS A 115 -10.08 4.29 5.54
N ASN A 116 -10.06 3.04 5.13
CA ASN A 116 -11.21 2.27 4.68
C ASN A 116 -11.32 1.00 5.56
N SER A 117 -12.35 0.18 5.36
CA SER A 117 -12.52 -1.10 6.06
C SER A 117 -11.41 -2.11 5.74
N ARG A 118 -10.81 -2.00 4.54
CA ARG A 118 -9.77 -2.92 4.05
C ARG A 118 -8.37 -2.35 4.07
N TYR A 119 -8.16 -1.04 4.17
CA TYR A 119 -6.82 -0.49 4.16
C TYR A 119 -6.69 0.83 4.92
N SER A 120 -5.45 1.17 5.25
CA SER A 120 -5.09 2.50 5.74
C SER A 120 -3.86 3.00 5.02
N MET A 121 -3.91 4.24 4.56
CA MET A 121 -2.80 4.94 3.91
C MET A 121 -2.42 6.16 4.71
N THR A 122 -1.14 6.49 4.70
CA THR A 122 -0.58 7.73 5.20
C THR A 122 0.30 8.32 4.12
N ALA A 123 0.11 9.60 3.82
CA ALA A 123 1.00 10.35 2.94
C ALA A 123 1.85 11.32 3.75
N SER A 124 3.12 11.48 3.38
CA SER A 124 4.03 12.44 4.01
C SER A 124 5.01 13.02 3.00
N PHE A 125 5.31 14.30 3.17
CA PHE A 125 6.47 14.95 2.57
C PHE A 125 7.67 14.87 3.50
N TYR A 126 8.85 14.99 2.89
CA TYR A 126 10.13 14.95 3.58
C TYR A 126 11.02 16.06 3.04
N SER A 127 11.82 16.62 3.93
CA SER A 127 12.80 17.66 3.60
C SER A 127 14.02 17.56 4.51
N ASN A 128 15.10 18.22 4.12
CA ASN A 128 16.23 18.52 4.98
C ASN A 128 16.02 19.83 5.79
N GLU A 129 14.98 20.60 5.50
CA GLU A 129 14.65 21.83 6.22
C GLU A 129 13.44 21.64 7.14
N LYS A 130 13.46 22.35 8.28
CA LYS A 130 12.38 22.33 9.27
C LYS A 130 11.11 23.03 8.81
N ILE A 131 11.22 24.00 7.90
CA ILE A 131 10.09 24.74 7.31
C ILE A 131 9.95 24.26 5.88
N LEU A 132 8.88 23.53 5.59
CA LEU A 132 8.55 23.05 4.26
C LEU A 132 8.00 24.17 3.39
N ARG A 133 8.49 24.20 2.15
CA ARG A 133 8.06 25.06 1.06
C ARG A 133 7.99 24.22 -0.22
N LYS A 134 7.32 24.72 -1.24
CA LYS A 134 7.15 24.00 -2.51
C LYS A 134 8.49 23.58 -3.16
N ASP A 135 9.53 24.39 -3.01
CA ASP A 135 10.85 24.20 -3.62
C ASP A 135 11.73 23.18 -2.87
N ASN A 136 11.59 23.06 -1.54
CA ASN A 136 12.47 22.24 -0.71
C ASN A 136 11.89 20.85 -0.35
N ILE A 137 10.80 20.43 -0.99
CA ILE A 137 10.30 19.05 -0.88
C ILE A 137 11.33 18.12 -1.54
N THR A 138 11.91 17.23 -0.74
CA THR A 138 12.92 16.27 -1.19
C THR A 138 12.26 14.97 -1.66
N LEU A 139 11.28 14.49 -0.92
CA LEU A 139 10.66 13.19 -1.14
C LEU A 139 9.19 13.22 -0.71
N ALA A 140 8.35 12.48 -1.42
CA ALA A 140 6.97 12.21 -1.03
C ALA A 140 6.74 10.70 -0.99
N ILE A 141 6.29 10.18 0.16
CA ILE A 141 6.02 8.75 0.34
C ILE A 141 4.58 8.53 0.79
N ILE A 142 3.98 7.51 0.18
CA ILE A 142 2.75 6.88 0.63
C ILE A 142 3.11 5.56 1.33
N LEU A 143 2.76 5.48 2.62
CA LEU A 143 2.80 4.23 3.37
C LEU A 143 1.38 3.67 3.48
N GLY A 144 1.24 2.38 3.27
CA GLY A 144 -0.06 1.73 3.24
C GLY A 144 -0.04 0.36 3.86
N ARG A 145 -1.17 -0.04 4.44
CA ARG A 145 -1.45 -1.43 4.83
C ARG A 145 -2.81 -1.85 4.33
N TRP A 146 -2.87 -3.02 3.71
CA TRP A 146 -4.08 -3.71 3.28
C TRP A 146 -4.33 -4.94 4.17
N HIS A 147 -5.56 -5.04 4.65
CA HIS A 147 -6.09 -6.10 5.48
C HIS A 147 -6.72 -7.16 4.60
N THR A 148 -6.01 -8.28 4.44
CA THR A 148 -6.46 -9.37 3.56
C THR A 148 -7.71 -10.09 4.10
N LYS A 149 -7.97 -9.99 5.42
CA LYS A 149 -8.93 -10.83 6.18
C LYS A 149 -8.69 -12.33 6.02
N ARG A 150 -7.46 -12.73 5.71
CA ARG A 150 -7.04 -14.12 5.70
C ARG A 150 -6.24 -14.39 6.95
N PHE A 151 -6.69 -15.37 7.73
CA PHE A 151 -6.07 -15.73 8.99
C PHE A 151 -5.28 -17.03 8.83
N TYR A 152 -4.10 -17.06 9.42
CA TYR A 152 -3.24 -18.24 9.49
C TYR A 152 -2.79 -18.48 10.94
N PRO A 153 -2.53 -19.75 11.34
CA PRO A 153 -1.97 -20.05 12.65
C PRO A 153 -0.55 -19.49 12.74
N ASP A 154 -0.26 -18.77 13.83
CA ASP A 154 1.03 -18.15 14.11
C ASP A 154 1.37 -18.29 15.60
N GLY A 155 2.59 -17.91 15.97
CA GLY A 155 3.10 -17.97 17.35
C GLY A 155 4.13 -19.07 17.58
N ASN A 156 4.72 -19.04 18.77
CA ASN A 156 5.74 -19.99 19.21
C ASN A 156 5.60 -20.33 20.70
N GLU A 157 6.42 -21.29 21.16
CA GLU A 157 6.56 -21.56 22.60
C GLU A 157 7.10 -20.31 23.31
N GLY A 158 6.28 -19.73 24.18
CA GLY A 158 6.57 -18.49 24.92
C GLY A 158 5.54 -17.38 24.69
N SER A 159 4.98 -17.29 23.47
CA SER A 159 3.93 -16.30 23.13
C SER A 159 2.54 -16.90 22.94
N GLY A 160 2.46 -18.22 22.75
CA GLY A 160 1.21 -18.97 22.53
C GLY A 160 0.79 -19.00 21.06
N PHE A 161 -0.07 -19.95 20.70
CA PHE A 161 -0.64 -20.07 19.35
C PHE A 161 -1.84 -19.15 19.18
N TYR A 162 -1.89 -18.38 18.09
CA TYR A 162 -3.00 -17.49 17.77
C TYR A 162 -3.23 -17.38 16.25
N TRP A 163 -4.37 -16.80 15.87
CA TRP A 163 -4.70 -16.52 14.47
C TRP A 163 -4.20 -15.14 14.08
N SER A 164 -3.22 -15.09 13.19
CA SER A 164 -2.66 -13.84 12.65
C SER A 164 -3.32 -13.50 11.31
N GLU A 165 -3.64 -12.23 11.09
CA GLU A 165 -4.18 -11.75 9.81
C GLU A 165 -3.03 -11.41 8.86
N GLY A 166 -3.06 -11.97 7.65
CA GLY A 166 -2.17 -11.57 6.56
C GLY A 166 -2.38 -10.10 6.19
N ARG A 167 -1.29 -9.36 6.01
CA ARG A 167 -1.31 -7.94 5.61
C ARG A 167 -0.36 -7.73 4.45
N LEU A 168 -0.70 -6.78 3.59
CA LEU A 168 0.17 -6.32 2.51
C LEU A 168 0.49 -4.84 2.73
N GLY A 169 1.77 -4.50 2.71
CA GLY A 169 2.27 -3.13 2.71
C GLY A 169 2.44 -2.57 1.30
N CYS A 170 2.62 -1.26 1.18
CA CYS A 170 3.07 -0.69 -0.10
C CYS A 170 4.45 -1.21 -0.51
N SER A 171 5.31 -1.55 0.44
CA SER A 171 6.62 -2.19 0.17
C SER A 171 6.49 -3.55 -0.53
N ASP A 172 5.35 -4.24 -0.37
CA ASP A 172 5.10 -5.53 -1.02
C ASP A 172 4.54 -5.37 -2.44
N ILE A 173 4.18 -4.14 -2.83
CA ILE A 173 3.50 -3.82 -4.10
C ILE A 173 4.39 -3.03 -5.05
N SER A 174 5.16 -2.09 -4.52
CA SER A 174 5.91 -1.09 -5.28
C SER A 174 7.24 -0.80 -4.63
N GLU A 175 8.27 -0.62 -5.46
CA GLU A 175 9.56 -0.13 -4.99
C GLU A 175 9.49 1.38 -4.74
N TYR A 176 10.03 1.83 -3.60
CA TYR A 176 10.08 3.25 -3.29
C TYR A 176 11.16 3.92 -4.12
N ASN A 177 10.80 4.94 -4.90
CA ASN A 177 11.77 5.82 -5.51
C ASN A 177 12.37 6.75 -4.43
N MET A 178 13.49 6.29 -3.86
CA MET A 178 14.24 7.01 -2.83
C MET A 178 15.21 8.04 -3.39
N ASN A 179 15.27 8.23 -4.72
CA ASN A 179 16.09 9.29 -5.29
C ASN A 179 15.43 10.63 -4.91
N PRO A 180 16.08 11.44 -4.08
CA PRO A 180 15.55 12.76 -3.73
C PRO A 180 15.32 13.55 -5.01
N LYS A 181 14.33 14.46 -5.00
CA LYS A 181 14.19 15.48 -6.04
C LYS A 181 15.57 16.09 -6.24
N GLU A 182 16.10 15.99 -7.46
CA GLU A 182 17.35 16.66 -7.78
C GLU A 182 17.11 18.12 -7.43
N ALA A 183 17.87 18.62 -6.44
CA ALA A 183 17.94 20.05 -6.24
C ALA A 183 18.33 20.58 -7.61
N ASN A 184 17.47 21.37 -8.23
CA ASN A 184 17.89 22.20 -9.33
C ASN A 184 19.07 22.97 -8.75
N ASN A 185 20.29 22.55 -9.09
CA ASN A 185 21.50 23.29 -8.79
C ASN A 185 21.31 24.60 -9.55
N ALA A 186 20.69 25.56 -8.87
CA ALA A 186 20.57 26.92 -9.32
C ALA A 186 22.01 27.40 -9.47
N LYS A 187 22.33 27.75 -10.71
CA LYS A 187 23.49 28.56 -11.07
C LYS A 187 23.68 29.74 -10.12
#